data_AF-A0A7X3QJU6-F1
#
_entry.id   AF-A0A7X3QJU6-F1
#
_cell.length_a   1.000
_cell.length_b   1.000
_cell.length_c   1.000
_cell.angle_alpha   90.00
_cell.angle_beta   90.00
_cell.angle_gamma   90.00
#
_symmetry.space_group_name_H-M   'P 1'
#
loop_
_entity.id
_entity.type
_entity.pdbx_description
1 polymer ?
#
loop_
_entity_poly.entity_id
_entity_poly.type
_entity_poly.pdbx_seq_one_letter_code
_entity_poly.pdbx_strand_id
1 'polypeptide(L)' 'MPPRPFRIDVPDSVLDDLRDRLDRTRWPDAIPDTGWDYGADVAYVRELCD' A
#
# COMPACT_ATOMS: atom_id res chain seq x y z
N MET A 1 -5.97 37.72 -0.98
CA MET A 1 -4.68 37.13 -0.57
C MET A 1 -4.25 36.18 -1.68
N PRO A 2 -3.06 36.30 -2.28
CA PRO A 2 -2.65 35.38 -3.34
C PRO A 2 -2.42 33.97 -2.76
N PRO A 3 -2.66 32.90 -3.56
CA PRO A 3 -2.34 31.56 -3.12
C PRO A 3 -0.84 31.45 -2.82
N ARG A 4 -0.49 30.71 -1.77
CA ARG A 4 0.91 30.48 -1.39
C ARG A 4 1.41 29.21 -2.07
N PRO A 5 2.64 29.21 -2.63
CA PRO A 5 3.25 27.98 -3.13
C PRO A 5 3.38 26.93 -2.04
N PHE A 6 3.19 25.66 -2.42
CA PHE A 6 3.37 24.50 -1.56
C PHE A 6 4.28 23.49 -2.25
N ARG A 7 5.17 22.88 -1.47
CA ARG A 7 6.05 21.79 -1.91
C ARG A 7 5.76 20.58 -1.05
N ILE A 8 5.49 19.44 -1.69
CA ILE A 8 5.43 18.15 -1.01
C ILE A 8 6.85 17.81 -0.56
N ASP A 9 7.00 17.46 0.71
CA ASP A 9 8.23 16.98 1.30
C ASP A 9 7.95 15.63 1.96
N VAL A 10 8.68 14.60 1.54
CA VAL A 10 8.54 13.23 2.05
C VAL A 10 9.92 12.81 2.56
N PRO A 11 10.15 12.86 3.88
CA PRO A 11 11.42 12.44 4.46
C PRO A 11 11.73 10.97 4.18
N ASP A 12 13.00 10.63 3.99
CA ASP A 12 13.42 9.24 3.75
C ASP A 12 12.94 8.27 4.83
N SER A 13 12.91 8.72 6.10
CA SER A 13 12.41 7.93 7.22
C SER A 13 10.95 7.47 7.05
N VAL A 14 10.13 8.22 6.31
CA VAL A 14 8.75 7.83 6.01
C VAL A 14 8.72 6.71 4.97
N LEU A 15 9.63 6.76 3.98
CA LEU A 15 9.76 5.71 2.98
C LEU A 15 10.34 4.43 3.60
N ASP A 16 11.26 4.55 4.54
CA ASP A 16 11.84 3.43 5.27
C ASP A 16 10.78 2.75 6.15
N ASP A 17 10.00 3.52 6.93
CA ASP A 17 8.87 2.99 7.71
C ASP A 17 7.80 2.33 6.81
N LEU A 18 7.54 2.90 5.63
CA LEU A 18 6.62 2.29 4.66
C LEU A 18 7.12 0.91 4.21
N ARG A 19 8.38 0.81 3.76
CA ARG A 19 8.96 -0.46 3.31
C ARG A 19 8.97 -1.50 4.42
N ASP A 20 9.42 -1.11 5.62
CA ASP A 20 9.43 -1.98 6.79
C ASP A 20 8.03 -2.53 7.14
N ARG A 21 6.96 -1.78 6.87
CA ARG A 21 5.58 -2.25 7.10
C ARG A 21 5.11 -3.19 6.00
N LEU A 22 5.40 -2.87 4.74
CA LEU A 22 5.08 -3.73 3.60
C LEU A 22 5.76 -5.10 3.75
N ASP A 23 7.04 -5.13 4.08
CA ASP A 23 7.83 -6.35 4.29
C ASP A 23 7.29 -7.23 5.44
N ARG A 24 6.67 -6.60 6.44
CA ARG A 24 6.11 -7.29 7.62
C ARG A 24 4.61 -7.58 7.49
N THR A 25 4.03 -7.39 6.31
CA THR A 25 2.59 -7.58 6.10
C THR A 25 2.19 -9.02 6.38
N ARG A 26 1.16 -9.19 7.23
CA ARG A 26 0.51 -10.48 7.47
C ARG A 26 -0.70 -10.58 6.53
N TRP A 27 -0.60 -11.45 5.55
CA TRP A 27 -1.63 -11.65 4.54
C TRP A 27 -2.77 -12.53 5.06
N PRO A 28 -4.04 -12.18 4.84
CA PRO A 28 -5.16 -13.04 5.14
C PRO A 28 -5.27 -14.19 4.13
N ASP A 29 -6.00 -15.24 4.52
CA ASP A 29 -6.40 -16.28 3.57
C ASP A 29 -7.42 -15.74 2.56
N ALA A 30 -7.42 -16.31 1.36
CA ALA A 30 -8.37 -16.00 0.29
C ALA A 30 -9.23 -17.23 -0.04
N ILE A 31 -10.47 -16.97 -0.47
CA ILE A 31 -11.32 -18.01 -1.03
C ILE A 31 -10.81 -18.33 -2.44
N PRO A 32 -10.50 -19.59 -2.78
CA PRO A 32 -10.04 -19.95 -4.11
C PRO A 32 -11.07 -19.57 -5.18
N ASP A 33 -10.58 -19.13 -6.34
CA ASP A 33 -11.37 -18.87 -7.55
C ASP A 33 -12.47 -17.78 -7.42
N THR A 34 -12.39 -16.89 -6.41
CA THR A 34 -13.36 -15.79 -6.25
C THR A 34 -12.89 -14.43 -6.74
N GLY A 35 -11.58 -14.26 -7.04
CA GLY A 35 -11.01 -12.98 -7.47
C GLY A 35 -11.45 -11.80 -6.60
N TRP A 36 -12.22 -10.88 -7.20
CA TRP A 36 -12.70 -9.64 -6.57
C TRP A 36 -14.12 -9.71 -5.99
N ASP A 37 -14.80 -10.85 -6.08
CA ASP A 37 -16.22 -10.97 -5.71
C ASP A 37 -16.51 -10.65 -4.24
N TYR A 38 -15.48 -10.77 -3.38
CA TYR A 38 -15.58 -10.54 -1.93
C TYR A 38 -14.67 -9.41 -1.43
N GLY A 39 -14.22 -8.52 -2.33
CA GLY A 39 -13.35 -7.39 -1.99
C GLY A 39 -12.03 -7.43 -2.76
N ALA A 40 -10.98 -6.85 -2.18
CA ALA A 40 -9.69 -6.82 -2.83
C ALA A 40 -9.11 -8.22 -2.96
N ASP A 41 -8.69 -8.59 -4.17
CA ASP A 41 -8.01 -9.85 -4.43
C ASP A 41 -6.64 -9.85 -3.74
N VAL A 42 -6.45 -10.79 -2.81
CA VAL A 42 -5.21 -10.91 -2.03
C VAL A 42 -4.01 -11.16 -2.91
N ALA A 43 -4.13 -11.95 -3.98
CA ALA A 43 -3.01 -12.23 -4.87
C ALA A 43 -2.55 -10.97 -5.60
N TYR A 44 -3.51 -10.18 -6.11
CA TYR A 44 -3.23 -8.92 -6.77
C TYR A 44 -2.60 -7.88 -5.82
N VAL A 45 -3.14 -7.73 -4.62
CA VAL A 45 -2.61 -6.75 -3.65
C VAL A 45 -1.19 -7.12 -3.21
N ARG A 46 -0.86 -8.42 -3.13
CA ARG A 46 0.51 -8.86 -2.86
C ARG A 46 1.47 -8.43 -3.96
N GLU A 47 1.12 -8.72 -5.22
CA GLU A 47 1.92 -8.29 -6.38
C GLU A 47 2.10 -6.77 -6.42
N LEU A 48 1.07 -6.01 -6.03
CA LEU A 48 1.15 -4.54 -5.98
C LEU A 48 2.08 -4.01 -4.87
N CYS A 49 2.29 -4.79 -3.81
CA CYS A 49 3.13 -4.43 -2.67
C CYS A 49 4.59 -4.87 -2.81
N ASP A 50 4.90 -5.74 -3.77
CA ASP A 50 6.25 -6.21 -4.11
C ASP A 50 6.99 -5.20 -5.01
#